data_AF-A0A940R3J3-F1
#
_entry.id   AF-A0A940R3J3-F1
#
_cell.length_a   1.000
_cell.length_b   1.000
_cell.length_c   1.000
_cell.angle_alpha   90.00
_cell.angle_beta   90.00
_cell.angle_gamma   90.00
#
_symmetry.space_group_name_H-M   'P 1'
#
loop_
_entity.id
_entity.type
_entity.pdbx_description
1 polymer ?
#
loop_
_entity_poly.entity_id
_entity_poly.type
_entity_poly.pdbx_seq_one_letter_code
_entity_poly.pdbx_strand_id
1 'polypeptide(L)'
;MKQTTTLMLLLMLLYRPATSHAQDDVMMQAFYWNVPVNEPGKNGFWYDTLRAKIPAMKSAGIRALWMPPPSKGNFGIGDMGYGVFDHYDLGNYNQKGTTETRFGSRSELSSLITDAHSTSGGAPRMDLYADIILNHIYTENSMPHESGENPAVKTYVFNKAVVGGTQRVPYPTNEIRWIIPNAAAGDYYIQIGGYFLNYAGAVGERGYDVYFKFTHNAPPSPGSQLWESEPNNGSGSFNVALDQRTYSGHMQNNTDIDEYKITLPAADTIEIVLTAKREGTNPVTSAWEWQWAAQSNGYYPSAVWYGGTNLASTTLKAYTATTVDYVNHTGSGEANYTWDYTHFHPVDAADYLGDGGSTEGGYQDQLVPNTKWFGMDFNTYNSTVATRLKNWGSWLTSTVGFDGYRLDFVRGFQESFVADWVNNMPKIGSAQRFVVAEYFTGYK
;
A
#
# COMPACT_ATOMS: atom_id res chain seq x y z
N MET A 1 1.93 -65.76 -52.69
CA MET A 1 1.90 -64.33 -53.05
C MET A 1 0.73 -63.53 -52.43
N LYS A 2 -0.06 -64.08 -51.48
CA LYS A 2 -1.21 -63.37 -50.87
C LYS A 2 -1.06 -62.98 -49.39
N GLN A 3 0.04 -63.36 -48.71
CA GLN A 3 0.26 -63.03 -47.29
C GLN A 3 1.17 -61.81 -47.07
N THR A 4 1.97 -61.42 -48.06
CA THR A 4 2.85 -60.24 -47.95
C THR A 4 2.10 -58.92 -48.15
N THR A 5 0.99 -58.91 -48.88
CA THR A 5 0.21 -57.69 -49.15
C THR A 5 -0.66 -57.26 -47.97
N THR A 6 -1.15 -58.20 -47.15
CA THR A 6 -2.00 -57.90 -45.98
C THR A 6 -1.21 -57.32 -44.81
N LEU A 7 0.05 -57.74 -44.63
CA LEU A 7 0.92 -57.20 -43.58
C LEU A 7 1.35 -55.76 -43.88
N MET A 8 1.53 -55.41 -45.16
CA MET A 8 1.92 -54.06 -45.59
C MET A 8 0.77 -53.04 -45.45
N LEU A 9 -0.49 -53.46 -45.62
CA LEU A 9 -1.66 -52.63 -45.34
C LEU A 9 -1.87 -52.39 -43.84
N LEU A 10 -1.57 -53.37 -42.98
CA LEU A 10 -1.71 -53.24 -41.52
C LEU A 10 -0.66 -52.28 -40.92
N LEU A 11 0.55 -52.25 -41.49
CA LEU A 11 1.61 -51.32 -41.06
C LEU A 11 1.36 -49.86 -41.52
N MET A 12 0.67 -49.65 -42.65
CA MET A 12 0.29 -48.30 -43.09
C MET A 12 -0.86 -47.69 -42.27
N LEU A 13 -1.69 -48.52 -41.62
CA LEU A 13 -2.75 -48.07 -40.71
C LEU A 13 -2.26 -47.69 -39.30
N LEU A 14 -1.00 -48.00 -38.98
CA LEU A 14 -0.38 -47.67 -37.68
C LEU A 14 0.53 -46.44 -37.71
N TYR A 15 0.76 -45.86 -38.89
CA TYR A 15 1.51 -44.60 -39.01
C TYR A 15 0.56 -43.42 -38.83
N ARG A 16 0.12 -43.18 -37.59
CA ARG A 16 -0.37 -41.84 -37.21
C ARG A 16 0.88 -40.99 -36.98
N PRO A 17 1.19 -39.99 -37.83
CA PRO A 17 2.17 -38.99 -37.44
C PRO A 17 1.64 -38.33 -36.17
N ALA A 18 2.23 -38.65 -35.02
CA ALA A 18 2.04 -37.86 -33.83
C ALA A 18 2.70 -36.52 -34.12
N THR A 19 1.90 -35.52 -34.49
CA THR A 19 2.38 -34.14 -34.53
C THR A 19 2.61 -33.74 -33.09
N SER A 20 3.86 -33.81 -32.64
CA SER A 20 4.27 -33.12 -31.43
C SER A 20 4.26 -31.62 -31.77
N HIS A 21 3.20 -30.92 -31.40
CA HIS A 21 3.27 -29.46 -31.31
C HIS A 21 4.16 -29.14 -30.11
N ALA A 22 5.19 -28.32 -30.29
CA ALA A 22 5.73 -27.61 -29.15
C ALA A 22 4.58 -26.81 -28.52
N GLN A 23 4.51 -26.69 -27.20
CA GLN A 23 3.61 -25.71 -26.60
C GLN A 23 4.03 -24.33 -27.11
N ASP A 24 3.22 -23.74 -27.99
CA ASP A 24 3.41 -22.39 -28.54
C ASP A 24 3.08 -21.31 -27.47
N ASP A 25 3.41 -21.57 -26.20
CA ASP A 25 2.91 -20.82 -25.04
C ASP A 25 3.98 -19.85 -24.51
N VAL A 26 4.46 -18.96 -25.38
CA VAL A 26 5.34 -17.87 -24.93
C VAL A 26 4.50 -16.77 -24.32
N MET A 27 4.76 -16.48 -23.04
CA MET A 27 4.27 -15.29 -22.35
C MET A 27 5.33 -14.20 -22.38
N MET A 28 4.94 -12.96 -22.64
CA MET A 28 5.82 -11.80 -22.60
C MET A 28 5.35 -10.78 -21.55
N GLN A 29 6.24 -10.34 -20.67
CA GLN A 29 6.00 -9.14 -19.86
C GLN A 29 5.94 -7.93 -20.80
N ALA A 30 4.79 -7.28 -20.87
CA ALA A 30 4.47 -6.26 -21.86
C ALA A 30 4.72 -4.83 -21.36
N PHE A 31 5.55 -4.65 -20.34
CA PHE A 31 5.91 -3.36 -19.77
C PHE A 31 7.27 -3.44 -19.07
N TYR A 32 7.85 -2.27 -18.79
CA TYR A 32 9.06 -2.09 -18.01
C TYR A 32 8.93 -0.78 -17.22
N TRP A 33 9.83 -0.51 -16.28
CA TRP A 33 9.65 0.63 -15.35
C TRP A 33 9.49 1.99 -16.05
N ASN A 34 10.29 2.26 -17.07
CA ASN A 34 10.29 3.55 -17.78
C ASN A 34 9.44 3.51 -19.06
N VAL A 35 8.24 2.90 -19.04
CA VAL A 35 7.34 3.00 -20.21
C VAL A 35 7.07 4.48 -20.55
N PRO A 36 7.03 4.86 -21.84
CA PRO A 36 6.72 6.20 -22.26
C PRO A 36 5.32 6.64 -21.80
N VAL A 37 5.20 7.89 -21.37
CA VAL A 37 3.96 8.53 -20.93
C VAL A 37 4.08 10.04 -21.17
N ASN A 38 2.96 10.72 -21.40
CA ASN A 38 2.91 12.17 -21.45
C ASN A 38 2.49 12.71 -20.08
N GLU A 39 3.44 12.80 -19.13
CA GLU A 39 3.15 13.29 -17.77
C GLU A 39 2.63 14.73 -17.75
N PRO A 40 3.20 15.71 -18.50
CA PRO A 40 2.68 17.08 -18.53
C PRO A 40 1.26 17.17 -19.07
N GLY A 41 0.94 16.35 -20.08
CA GLY A 41 -0.40 16.27 -20.66
C GLY A 41 -1.35 15.33 -19.92
N LYS A 42 -0.88 14.63 -18.88
CA LYS A 42 -1.64 13.64 -18.10
C LYS A 42 -2.30 12.55 -18.96
N ASN A 43 -1.55 12.04 -19.93
CA ASN A 43 -2.05 11.07 -20.89
C ASN A 43 -1.09 9.87 -21.02
N GLY A 44 -1.64 8.68 -20.83
CA GLY A 44 -0.99 7.40 -21.09
C GLY A 44 -1.37 6.90 -22.48
N PHE A 45 -0.45 6.20 -23.14
CA PHE A 45 -0.66 5.69 -24.51
C PHE A 45 -0.01 4.31 -24.71
N TRP A 46 0.31 3.64 -23.61
CA TRP A 46 1.00 2.35 -23.64
C TRP A 46 0.08 1.23 -24.15
N TYR A 47 -1.20 1.26 -23.80
CA TYR A 47 -2.18 0.30 -24.34
C TYR A 47 -2.28 0.38 -25.87
N ASP A 48 -2.35 1.58 -26.44
CA ASP A 48 -2.32 1.76 -27.89
C ASP A 48 -0.98 1.31 -28.52
N THR A 49 0.13 1.56 -27.82
CA THR A 49 1.45 1.08 -28.25
C THR A 49 1.48 -0.44 -28.33
N LEU A 50 0.99 -1.14 -27.31
CA LEU A 50 0.88 -2.59 -27.29
C LEU A 50 -0.08 -3.11 -28.35
N ARG A 51 -1.23 -2.45 -28.51
CA ARG A 51 -2.26 -2.81 -29.48
C ARG A 51 -1.72 -2.82 -30.90
N ALA A 52 -0.95 -1.79 -31.27
CA ALA A 52 -0.30 -1.69 -32.58
C ALA A 52 0.71 -2.83 -32.85
N LYS A 53 1.20 -3.51 -31.81
CA LYS A 53 2.17 -4.62 -31.91
C LYS A 53 1.52 -6.00 -31.88
N ILE A 54 0.23 -6.12 -31.55
CA ILE A 54 -0.48 -7.41 -31.45
C ILE A 54 -0.31 -8.29 -32.70
N PRO A 55 -0.49 -7.79 -33.95
CA PRO A 55 -0.35 -8.65 -35.13
C PRO A 55 1.06 -9.26 -35.27
N ALA A 56 2.10 -8.45 -35.02
CA ALA A 56 3.48 -8.92 -35.10
C ALA A 56 3.81 -9.91 -33.98
N MET A 57 3.34 -9.66 -32.76
CA MET A 57 3.53 -10.56 -31.61
C MET A 57 2.84 -11.91 -31.84
N LYS A 58 1.61 -11.92 -32.36
CA LYS A 58 0.89 -13.15 -32.75
C LYS A 58 1.67 -13.94 -33.81
N SER A 59 2.17 -13.24 -34.84
CA SER A 59 2.99 -13.88 -35.89
C SER A 59 4.32 -14.43 -35.37
N ALA A 60 4.85 -13.88 -34.28
CA ALA A 60 6.08 -14.33 -33.64
C ALA A 60 5.87 -15.52 -32.68
N GLY A 61 4.61 -15.95 -32.45
CA GLY A 61 4.28 -17.04 -31.54
C GLY A 61 4.12 -16.62 -30.08
N ILE A 62 4.01 -15.32 -29.78
CA ILE A 62 3.65 -14.86 -28.44
C ILE A 62 2.16 -15.14 -28.23
N ARG A 63 1.83 -15.97 -27.25
CA ARG A 63 0.46 -16.42 -26.96
C ARG A 63 -0.20 -15.63 -25.84
N ALA A 64 0.59 -15.04 -24.94
CA ALA A 64 0.07 -14.27 -23.82
C ALA A 64 0.94 -13.06 -23.46
N LEU A 65 0.31 -12.01 -22.92
CA LEU A 65 0.98 -10.84 -22.37
C LEU A 65 0.70 -10.71 -20.88
N TRP A 66 1.75 -10.55 -20.07
CA TRP A 66 1.63 -10.01 -18.72
C TRP A 66 1.58 -8.48 -18.82
N MET A 67 0.39 -7.95 -18.57
CA MET A 67 0.02 -6.55 -18.62
C MET A 67 0.36 -5.84 -17.31
N PRO A 68 0.72 -4.55 -17.35
CA PRO A 68 0.92 -3.77 -16.12
C PRO A 68 -0.39 -3.66 -15.30
N PRO A 69 -0.31 -3.24 -14.02
CA PRO A 69 -1.50 -3.07 -13.21
C PRO A 69 -2.47 -2.06 -13.84
N PRO A 70 -3.75 -2.44 -14.07
CA PRO A 70 -4.65 -1.62 -14.87
C PRO A 70 -5.36 -0.53 -14.07
N SER A 71 -5.31 -0.58 -12.74
CA SER A 71 -6.04 0.29 -11.82
C SER A 71 -5.32 1.62 -11.57
N LYS A 72 -6.09 2.65 -11.20
CA LYS A 72 -5.57 3.97 -10.84
C LYS A 72 -4.70 3.86 -9.59
N GLY A 73 -3.47 4.34 -9.71
CA GLY A 73 -2.54 4.46 -8.59
C GLY A 73 -2.61 5.82 -7.90
N ASN A 74 -2.12 5.87 -6.66
CA ASN A 74 -2.08 7.07 -5.82
C ASN A 74 -1.25 8.20 -6.43
N PHE A 75 -0.21 7.87 -7.21
CA PHE A 75 0.64 8.84 -7.88
C PHE A 75 0.12 9.27 -9.27
N GLY A 76 -1.14 8.96 -9.59
CA GLY A 76 -1.82 9.39 -10.81
C GLY A 76 -1.09 8.93 -12.08
N ILE A 77 -0.76 9.87 -12.98
CA ILE A 77 -0.13 9.56 -14.27
C ILE A 77 1.30 9.04 -14.12
N GLY A 78 1.96 9.35 -13.01
CA GLY A 78 3.31 8.91 -12.70
C GLY A 78 3.37 7.50 -12.12
N ASP A 79 2.24 6.94 -11.69
CA ASP A 79 2.19 5.66 -10.98
C ASP A 79 2.43 4.46 -11.92
N MET A 80 3.30 3.54 -11.53
CA MET A 80 3.51 2.27 -12.25
C MET A 80 2.41 1.24 -11.96
N GLY A 81 1.47 1.55 -11.08
CA GLY A 81 0.29 0.75 -10.78
C GLY A 81 0.41 -0.09 -9.50
N TYR A 82 1.62 -0.27 -8.97
CA TYR A 82 1.83 -0.96 -7.68
C TYR A 82 1.33 -0.12 -6.49
N GLY A 83 1.28 1.21 -6.63
CA GLY A 83 0.66 2.09 -5.65
C GLY A 83 -0.86 2.18 -5.80
N VAL A 84 -1.56 1.04 -5.92
CA VAL A 84 -3.00 1.02 -6.23
C VAL A 84 -3.79 1.90 -5.27
N PHE A 85 -4.64 2.78 -5.82
CA PHE A 85 -5.54 3.63 -5.04
C PHE A 85 -6.97 3.11 -5.15
N ASP A 86 -7.46 2.98 -6.38
CA ASP A 86 -8.83 2.56 -6.67
C ASP A 86 -8.85 1.39 -7.64
N HIS A 87 -9.33 0.25 -7.16
CA HIS A 87 -9.36 -1.00 -7.91
C HIS A 87 -10.26 -0.92 -9.16
N TYR A 88 -11.35 -0.16 -9.10
CA TYR A 88 -12.36 -0.13 -10.17
C TYR A 88 -12.16 1.01 -11.17
N ASP A 89 -11.31 1.99 -10.87
CA ASP A 89 -10.89 3.00 -11.83
C ASP A 89 -9.75 2.48 -12.72
N LEU A 90 -10.09 1.99 -13.93
CA LEU A 90 -9.10 1.56 -14.92
C LEU A 90 -8.72 2.66 -15.92
N GLY A 91 -8.75 3.93 -15.48
CA GLY A 91 -8.47 5.09 -16.33
C GLY A 91 -9.73 5.74 -16.90
N ASN A 92 -10.80 5.78 -16.10
CA ASN A 92 -12.12 6.31 -16.46
C ASN A 92 -12.54 7.51 -15.64
N TYR A 93 -11.96 7.67 -14.45
CA TYR A 93 -12.39 8.67 -13.49
C TYR A 93 -11.25 9.61 -13.14
N ASN A 94 -11.57 10.90 -12.97
CA ASN A 94 -10.58 11.88 -12.57
C ASN A 94 -10.28 11.76 -11.07
N GLN A 95 -9.32 10.89 -10.76
CA GLN A 95 -8.80 10.63 -9.42
C GLN A 95 -7.28 10.81 -9.43
N LYS A 96 -6.72 11.28 -8.32
CA LYS A 96 -5.25 11.50 -8.18
C LYS A 96 -4.68 12.41 -9.29
N GLY A 97 -5.49 13.39 -9.68
CA GLY A 97 -5.12 14.43 -10.63
C GLY A 97 -5.12 14.01 -12.10
N THR A 98 -5.57 12.80 -12.46
CA THR A 98 -5.65 12.31 -13.84
C THR A 98 -6.89 11.45 -14.07
N THR A 99 -7.44 11.47 -15.29
CA THR A 99 -8.47 10.49 -15.70
C THR A 99 -7.80 9.18 -16.07
N GLU A 100 -6.80 9.21 -16.95
CA GLU A 100 -6.11 8.01 -17.41
C GLU A 100 -5.13 7.47 -16.36
N THR A 101 -4.86 6.17 -16.46
CA THR A 101 -3.69 5.58 -15.81
C THR A 101 -2.42 5.95 -16.59
N ARG A 102 -1.24 5.67 -16.04
CA ARG A 102 0.03 5.79 -16.78
C ARG A 102 0.01 5.07 -18.13
N PHE A 103 -0.74 3.97 -18.22
CA PHE A 103 -0.76 3.10 -19.40
C PHE A 103 -1.82 3.51 -20.44
N GLY A 104 -2.80 4.32 -20.06
CA GLY A 104 -3.86 4.83 -20.91
C GLY A 104 -5.24 4.77 -20.25
N SER A 105 -6.25 5.05 -21.05
CA SER A 105 -7.67 5.01 -20.68
C SER A 105 -8.24 3.59 -20.68
N ARG A 106 -9.41 3.43 -20.04
CA ARG A 106 -10.20 2.18 -20.14
C ARG A 106 -10.55 1.81 -21.58
N SER A 107 -10.80 2.81 -22.43
CA SER A 107 -11.22 2.61 -23.83
C SER A 107 -10.08 1.98 -24.64
N GLU A 108 -8.86 2.47 -24.46
CA GLU A 108 -7.66 1.89 -25.07
C GLU A 108 -7.42 0.48 -24.55
N LEU A 109 -7.56 0.24 -23.24
CA LEU A 109 -7.45 -1.10 -22.66
C LEU A 109 -8.48 -2.08 -23.27
N SER A 110 -9.75 -1.68 -23.39
CA SER A 110 -10.78 -2.48 -24.05
C SER A 110 -10.44 -2.79 -25.51
N SER A 111 -9.91 -1.80 -26.23
CA SER A 111 -9.53 -1.95 -27.63
C SER A 111 -8.36 -2.91 -27.79
N LEU A 112 -7.37 -2.84 -26.90
CA LEU A 112 -6.25 -3.77 -26.81
C LEU A 112 -6.74 -5.20 -26.53
N ILE A 113 -7.61 -5.40 -25.53
CA ILE A 113 -8.19 -6.72 -25.21
C ILE A 113 -8.93 -7.30 -26.41
N THR A 114 -9.76 -6.48 -27.06
CA THR A 114 -10.53 -6.89 -28.24
C THR A 114 -9.63 -7.37 -29.38
N ASP A 115 -8.58 -6.63 -29.70
CA ASP A 115 -7.68 -6.97 -30.81
C ASP A 115 -6.74 -8.15 -30.47
N ALA A 116 -6.32 -8.26 -29.20
CA ALA A 116 -5.60 -9.43 -28.69
C ALA A 116 -6.45 -10.70 -28.80
N HIS A 117 -7.74 -10.62 -28.49
CA HIS A 117 -8.65 -11.76 -28.55
C HIS A 117 -9.13 -12.11 -29.96
N SER A 118 -9.14 -11.14 -30.88
CA SER A 118 -9.63 -11.30 -32.25
C SER A 118 -8.88 -12.42 -32.99
N THR A 119 -9.65 -13.35 -33.55
CA THR A 119 -9.17 -14.43 -34.45
C THR A 119 -9.55 -14.19 -35.91
N SER A 120 -9.99 -12.97 -36.23
CA SER A 120 -10.34 -12.57 -37.59
C SER A 120 -9.18 -12.82 -38.55
N GLY A 121 -9.49 -13.29 -39.76
CA GLY A 121 -8.47 -13.63 -40.76
C GLY A 121 -7.62 -14.87 -40.41
N GLY A 122 -8.03 -15.66 -39.41
CA GLY A 122 -7.32 -16.88 -38.99
C GLY A 122 -6.14 -16.61 -38.05
N ALA A 123 -6.01 -15.38 -37.52
CA ALA A 123 -5.00 -15.07 -36.53
C ALA A 123 -5.24 -15.86 -35.22
N PRO A 124 -4.18 -16.29 -34.51
CA PRO A 124 -4.35 -16.92 -33.21
C PRO A 124 -4.89 -15.92 -32.17
N ARG A 125 -5.64 -16.42 -31.18
CA ARG A 125 -6.01 -15.65 -29.99
C ARG A 125 -4.73 -15.37 -29.17
N MET A 126 -4.65 -14.18 -28.57
CA MET A 126 -3.62 -13.83 -27.58
C MET A 126 -4.31 -13.54 -26.25
N ASP A 127 -3.81 -14.10 -25.15
CA ASP A 127 -4.38 -13.93 -23.81
C ASP A 127 -3.71 -12.76 -23.10
N LEU A 128 -4.45 -12.01 -22.28
CA LEU A 128 -3.92 -10.90 -21.50
C LEU A 128 -4.05 -11.19 -20.01
N TYR A 129 -2.95 -11.12 -19.29
CA TYR A 129 -2.88 -11.40 -17.86
C TYR A 129 -2.61 -10.10 -17.10
N ALA A 130 -3.52 -9.69 -16.21
CA ALA A 130 -3.36 -8.46 -15.44
C ALA A 130 -2.42 -8.67 -14.26
N ASP A 131 -1.49 -7.74 -14.06
CA ASP A 131 -0.81 -7.60 -12.77
C ASP A 131 -1.79 -7.03 -11.74
N ILE A 132 -1.89 -7.65 -10.57
CA ILE A 132 -2.84 -7.25 -9.53
C ILE A 132 -2.20 -7.21 -8.15
N ILE A 133 -2.55 -6.17 -7.40
CA ILE A 133 -2.09 -5.90 -6.05
C ILE A 133 -3.26 -6.17 -5.13
N LEU A 134 -3.11 -7.16 -4.24
CA LEU A 134 -4.14 -7.56 -3.28
C LEU A 134 -3.77 -7.21 -1.83
N ASN A 135 -2.51 -6.83 -1.60
CA ASN A 135 -1.94 -6.64 -0.27
C ASN A 135 -2.31 -5.28 0.35
N HIS A 136 -2.25 -4.20 -0.43
CA HIS A 136 -2.41 -2.83 0.08
C HIS A 136 -3.13 -1.91 -0.89
N ILE A 137 -3.49 -0.72 -0.39
CA ILE A 137 -3.73 0.48 -1.19
C ILE A 137 -2.85 1.63 -0.72
N TYR A 138 -2.57 2.59 -1.59
CA TYR A 138 -1.93 3.85 -1.22
C TYR A 138 -2.96 4.96 -1.10
N THR A 139 -2.84 5.74 -0.04
CA THR A 139 -3.74 6.83 0.33
C THR A 139 -2.96 7.91 1.07
N GLU A 140 -3.55 9.10 1.21
CA GLU A 140 -2.89 10.26 1.82
C GLU A 140 -3.54 10.69 3.14
N ASN A 141 -2.83 10.54 4.26
CA ASN A 141 -3.36 10.93 5.57
C ASN A 141 -3.61 12.45 5.72
N SER A 142 -3.11 13.27 4.79
CA SER A 142 -3.38 14.71 4.73
C SER A 142 -4.69 15.07 4.04
N MET A 143 -5.31 14.15 3.29
CA MET A 143 -6.53 14.40 2.52
C MET A 143 -7.77 14.06 3.37
N PRO A 144 -8.75 14.97 3.52
CA PRO A 144 -9.91 14.74 4.39
C PRO A 144 -10.77 13.52 4.01
N HIS A 145 -10.77 13.10 2.74
CA HIS A 145 -11.52 11.95 2.23
C HIS A 145 -10.70 10.65 2.21
N GLU A 146 -9.45 10.70 2.66
CA GLU A 146 -8.53 9.56 2.75
C GLU A 146 -7.99 9.36 4.17
N SER A 147 -8.41 10.21 5.11
CA SER A 147 -7.97 10.27 6.49
C SER A 147 -9.16 10.17 7.42
N GLY A 148 -9.05 9.31 8.44
CA GLY A 148 -10.13 9.13 9.41
C GLY A 148 -9.65 8.65 10.77
N GLU A 149 -10.53 8.77 11.76
CA GLU A 149 -10.26 8.30 13.11
C GLU A 149 -10.00 6.80 13.12
N ASN A 150 -8.90 6.40 13.75
CA ASN A 150 -8.49 5.01 13.88
C ASN A 150 -8.30 4.65 15.36
N PRO A 151 -9.36 4.23 16.05
CA PRO A 151 -9.29 3.86 17.46
C PRO A 151 -8.47 2.57 17.69
N ALA A 152 -8.35 1.70 16.69
CA ALA A 152 -7.53 0.50 16.77
C ALA A 152 -6.03 0.86 16.86
N VAL A 153 -5.55 1.73 15.98
CA VAL A 153 -4.17 2.25 16.02
C VAL A 153 -3.92 3.04 17.29
N LYS A 154 -4.87 3.87 17.74
CA LYS A 154 -4.75 4.56 19.04
C LYS A 154 -4.51 3.55 20.17
N THR A 155 -5.34 2.51 20.25
CA THR A 155 -5.23 1.48 21.29
C THR A 155 -3.91 0.72 21.18
N TYR A 156 -3.52 0.34 19.97
CA TYR A 156 -2.28 -0.37 19.68
C TYR A 156 -1.05 0.42 20.15
N VAL A 157 -0.99 1.73 19.84
CA VAL A 157 0.10 2.62 20.26
C VAL A 157 0.09 2.87 21.77
N PHE A 158 -1.07 3.08 22.39
CA PHE A 158 -1.16 3.29 23.84
C PHE A 158 -0.82 2.04 24.65
N ASN A 159 -1.02 0.85 24.06
CA ASN A 159 -0.50 -0.42 24.58
C ASN A 159 0.98 -0.64 24.23
N LYS A 160 1.65 0.35 23.63
CA LYS A 160 3.06 0.30 23.20
C LYS A 160 3.35 -0.86 22.24
N ALA A 161 2.39 -1.18 21.38
CA ALA A 161 2.40 -2.34 20.48
C ALA A 161 2.60 -3.69 21.21
N VAL A 162 2.18 -3.80 22.48
CA VAL A 162 2.19 -5.08 23.19
C VAL A 162 0.84 -5.77 22.99
N VAL A 163 0.87 -6.93 22.34
CA VAL A 163 -0.33 -7.75 22.05
C VAL A 163 -0.14 -9.15 22.62
N GLY A 164 -1.07 -9.59 23.47
CA GLY A 164 -0.97 -10.88 24.15
C GLY A 164 0.29 -11.03 25.03
N GLY A 165 0.83 -9.92 25.55
CA GLY A 165 2.07 -9.89 26.32
C GLY A 165 3.35 -9.92 25.49
N THR A 166 3.23 -9.95 24.16
CA THR A 166 4.37 -9.94 23.24
C THR A 166 4.55 -8.56 22.63
N GLN A 167 5.78 -8.06 22.62
CA GLN A 167 6.13 -6.84 21.92
C GLN A 167 6.04 -7.06 20.41
N ARG A 168 5.25 -6.22 19.73
CA ARG A 168 5.06 -6.21 18.28
C ARG A 168 5.67 -4.95 17.68
N VAL A 169 5.64 -4.86 16.35
CA VAL A 169 6.17 -3.69 15.66
C VAL A 169 5.23 -2.51 15.78
N PRO A 170 5.73 -1.34 16.20
CA PRO A 170 4.93 -0.13 16.25
C PRO A 170 4.31 0.24 14.91
N TYR A 171 3.11 0.82 14.96
CA TYR A 171 2.56 1.49 13.79
C TYR A 171 3.47 2.67 13.43
N PRO A 172 3.80 2.89 12.14
CA PRO A 172 4.72 3.95 11.73
C PRO A 172 4.34 5.30 12.32
N THR A 173 5.24 5.88 13.11
CA THR A 173 4.96 7.08 13.90
C THR A 173 4.55 8.28 13.03
N ASN A 174 5.15 8.39 11.83
CA ASN A 174 4.91 9.45 10.86
C ASN A 174 3.63 9.27 10.04
N GLU A 175 2.92 8.16 10.20
CA GLU A 175 1.65 7.90 9.52
C GLU A 175 0.44 8.14 10.41
N ILE A 176 0.66 8.63 11.64
CA ILE A 176 -0.39 8.99 12.59
C ILE A 176 -0.47 10.51 12.73
N ARG A 177 -1.66 11.06 12.53
CA ARG A 177 -2.01 12.41 12.93
C ARG A 177 -2.76 12.33 14.25
N TRP A 178 -2.25 12.97 15.29
CA TRP A 178 -2.92 13.00 16.58
C TRP A 178 -3.75 14.28 16.68
N ILE A 179 -5.05 14.13 16.84
CA ILE A 179 -6.01 15.23 16.74
C ILE A 179 -6.71 15.44 18.09
N ILE A 180 -6.72 16.69 18.56
CA ILE A 180 -7.61 17.15 19.63
C ILE A 180 -8.65 18.04 18.95
N PRO A 181 -9.83 17.48 18.60
CA PRO A 181 -10.85 18.25 17.88
C PRO A 181 -11.52 19.25 18.83
N ASN A 182 -11.85 20.44 18.31
CA ASN A 182 -12.58 21.48 19.05
C ASN A 182 -11.95 21.81 20.41
N ALA A 183 -10.63 21.85 20.47
CA ALA A 183 -9.88 22.23 21.66
C ALA A 183 -10.27 23.65 22.06
N ALA A 184 -10.67 23.86 23.32
CA ALA A 184 -11.00 25.17 23.85
C ALA A 184 -9.74 26.06 23.96
N ALA A 185 -9.93 27.38 23.95
CA ALA A 185 -8.85 28.34 24.16
C ALA A 185 -8.18 28.12 25.52
N GLY A 186 -6.85 28.22 25.57
CA GLY A 186 -6.05 28.07 26.79
C GLY A 186 -4.77 27.29 26.58
N ASP A 187 -4.14 26.94 27.70
CA ASP A 187 -2.85 26.26 27.73
C ASP A 187 -3.02 24.73 27.72
N TYR A 188 -2.35 24.07 26.78
CA TYR A 188 -2.22 22.61 26.72
C TYR A 188 -0.77 22.22 26.96
N TYR A 189 -0.58 21.15 27.72
CA TYR A 189 0.73 20.55 27.99
C TYR A 189 0.73 19.14 27.40
N ILE A 190 1.48 18.95 26.31
CA ILE A 190 1.51 17.71 25.52
C ILE A 190 2.80 16.99 25.84
N GLN A 191 2.68 15.78 26.40
CA GLN A 191 3.80 14.94 26.80
C GLN A 191 4.09 13.90 25.73
N ILE A 192 5.24 13.98 25.09
CA ILE A 192 5.71 12.99 24.11
C ILE A 192 6.47 11.90 24.87
N GLY A 193 6.17 10.64 24.55
CA GLY A 193 6.87 9.48 25.09
C GLY A 193 7.34 8.54 24.00
N GLY A 194 8.46 7.86 24.27
CA GLY A 194 9.04 6.82 23.43
C GLY A 194 8.63 5.39 23.85
N TYR A 195 8.57 4.48 22.88
CA TYR A 195 8.45 3.04 23.11
C TYR A 195 9.08 2.25 21.96
N PHE A 196 9.39 0.98 22.22
CA PHE A 196 10.13 0.14 21.26
C PHE A 196 11.49 0.74 20.82
N LEU A 197 12.15 1.47 21.73
CA LEU A 197 13.44 2.11 21.47
C LEU A 197 14.58 1.30 22.11
N ASN A 198 15.74 1.27 21.46
CA ASN A 198 16.95 0.66 22.04
C ASN A 198 17.57 1.61 23.08
N TYR A 199 17.10 1.53 24.33
CA TYR A 199 17.62 2.36 25.44
C TYR A 199 19.04 1.98 25.90
N ALA A 200 19.55 0.81 25.52
CA ALA A 200 20.94 0.43 25.75
C ALA A 200 21.90 1.02 24.72
N GLY A 201 21.39 1.51 23.58
CA GLY A 201 22.16 2.13 22.51
C GLY A 201 22.46 3.62 22.73
N ALA A 202 23.05 4.26 21.72
CA ALA A 202 23.32 5.69 21.73
C ALA A 202 22.02 6.51 21.77
N VAL A 203 22.03 7.62 22.51
CA VAL A 203 20.89 8.56 22.59
C VAL A 203 20.50 9.08 21.20
N GLY A 204 21.50 9.34 20.35
CA GLY A 204 21.29 9.81 18.97
C GLY A 204 20.46 8.87 18.08
N GLU A 205 20.28 7.60 18.45
CA GLU A 205 19.41 6.64 17.71
C GLU A 205 17.93 6.72 18.14
N ARG A 206 17.63 7.52 19.17
CA ARG A 206 16.31 7.67 19.79
C ARG A 206 15.77 9.09 19.63
N GLY A 207 16.02 9.66 18.44
CA GLY A 207 15.58 10.99 18.08
C GLY A 207 14.15 11.02 17.56
N TYR A 208 13.50 12.17 17.67
CA TYR A 208 12.23 12.45 17.01
C TYR A 208 12.12 13.91 16.58
N ASP A 209 11.28 14.16 15.58
CA ASP A 209 10.73 15.47 15.29
C ASP A 209 9.26 15.49 15.71
N VAL A 210 8.79 16.57 16.31
CA VAL A 210 7.38 16.87 16.55
C VAL A 210 7.04 18.25 16.00
N TYR A 211 5.88 18.37 15.38
CA TYR A 211 5.28 19.68 15.14
C TYR A 211 3.82 19.68 15.55
N PHE A 212 3.34 20.88 15.84
CA PHE A 212 1.97 21.15 16.25
C PHE A 212 1.36 22.09 15.20
N LYS A 213 0.23 21.71 14.61
CA LYS A 213 -0.60 22.64 13.84
C LYS A 213 -1.72 23.13 14.74
N PHE A 214 -1.76 24.43 14.98
CA PHE A 214 -2.79 25.09 15.77
C PHE A 214 -2.82 26.56 15.36
N THR A 215 -3.98 27.23 15.26
CA THR A 215 -4.14 28.63 14.79
C THR A 215 -4.01 28.88 13.28
N HIS A 216 -2.92 28.50 12.60
CA HIS A 216 -2.81 28.69 11.14
C HIS A 216 -3.16 27.44 10.34
N ASN A 217 -3.21 26.27 10.99
CA ASN A 217 -3.51 24.97 10.39
C ASN A 217 -2.63 24.67 9.15
N ALA A 218 -1.34 25.02 9.22
CA ALA A 218 -0.38 24.88 8.13
C ALA A 218 0.84 24.04 8.58
N PRO A 219 1.50 23.31 7.68
CA PRO A 219 2.74 22.60 8.00
C PRO A 219 3.86 23.57 8.42
N PRO A 220 4.94 23.07 9.06
CA PRO A 220 6.09 23.88 9.45
C PRO A 220 6.72 24.64 8.29
N SER A 221 7.20 25.86 8.55
CA SER A 221 7.97 26.62 7.56
C SER A 221 9.31 25.93 7.23
N PRO A 222 9.83 26.02 5.99
CA PRO A 222 11.16 25.50 5.68
C PRO A 222 12.25 26.07 6.60
N GLY A 223 13.12 25.22 7.15
CA GLY A 223 14.20 25.65 8.06
C GLY A 223 13.75 26.06 9.47
N SER A 224 12.52 25.74 9.86
CA SER A 224 11.93 26.11 11.15
C SER A 224 12.29 25.21 12.34
N GLN A 225 13.26 24.31 12.15
CA GLN A 225 13.66 23.33 13.16
C GLN A 225 14.28 24.01 14.37
N LEU A 226 13.84 23.61 15.57
CA LEU A 226 14.35 24.01 16.86
C LEU A 226 14.68 22.76 17.67
N TRP A 227 15.67 22.85 18.55
CA TRP A 227 15.95 21.80 19.52
C TRP A 227 15.16 22.03 20.80
N GLU A 228 14.65 20.96 21.39
CA GLU A 228 14.12 21.02 22.73
C GLU A 228 15.22 21.30 23.77
N SER A 229 14.80 21.73 24.96
CA SER A 229 15.70 21.92 26.11
C SER A 229 15.33 20.98 27.25
N GLU A 230 16.35 20.36 27.83
CA GLU A 230 16.25 19.40 28.93
C GLU A 230 16.62 20.05 30.27
N PRO A 231 16.02 19.66 31.41
CA PRO A 231 14.93 18.69 31.53
C PRO A 231 13.56 19.30 31.18
N ASN A 232 12.74 18.56 30.44
CA ASN A 232 11.37 18.94 30.06
C ASN A 232 10.33 17.86 30.42
N ASN A 233 10.59 17.13 31.50
CA ASN A 233 9.82 16.00 32.02
C ASN A 233 8.47 16.37 32.71
N GLY A 234 7.90 17.53 32.40
CA GLY A 234 6.67 18.05 33.00
C GLY A 234 6.86 18.60 34.43
N SER A 235 5.78 18.68 35.20
CA SER A 235 5.78 19.28 36.55
C SER A 235 6.27 20.73 36.63
N GLY A 236 6.02 21.50 35.57
CA GLY A 236 6.46 22.90 35.44
C GLY A 236 7.72 23.10 34.60
N SER A 237 8.33 22.02 34.10
CA SER A 237 9.43 22.06 33.14
C SER A 237 8.93 21.61 31.76
N PHE A 238 8.89 22.54 30.79
CA PHE A 238 8.36 22.31 29.45
C PHE A 238 9.04 23.22 28.41
N ASN A 239 8.94 22.83 27.15
CA ASN A 239 9.27 23.67 26.00
C ASN A 239 8.03 24.45 25.55
N VAL A 240 8.16 25.75 25.26
CA VAL A 240 7.05 26.52 24.68
C VAL A 240 7.03 26.29 23.18
N ALA A 241 6.00 25.59 22.71
CA ALA A 241 5.79 25.27 21.30
C ALA A 241 5.04 26.40 20.58
N LEU A 242 5.56 26.77 19.41
CA LEU A 242 5.00 27.75 18.48
C LEU A 242 4.45 27.01 17.26
N ASP A 243 3.41 27.57 16.65
CA ASP A 243 2.85 27.05 15.41
C ASP A 243 3.87 27.18 14.25
N GLN A 244 3.73 26.31 13.25
CA GLN A 244 4.63 26.24 12.08
C GLN A 244 6.13 26.08 12.42
N ARG A 245 6.44 25.44 13.55
CA ARG A 245 7.79 25.03 13.96
C ARG A 245 7.88 23.51 14.10
N THR A 246 9.05 22.97 13.80
CA THR A 246 9.41 21.60 14.15
C THR A 246 10.34 21.62 15.35
N TYR A 247 10.08 20.78 16.34
CA TYR A 247 10.92 20.58 17.51
C TYR A 247 11.58 19.22 17.43
N SER A 248 12.90 19.19 17.57
CA SER A 248 13.69 17.97 17.57
C SER A 248 14.15 17.65 18.98
N GLY A 249 14.07 16.37 19.32
CA GLY A 249 14.34 15.88 20.66
C GLY A 249 14.89 14.47 20.69
N HIS A 250 15.25 14.02 21.89
CA HIS A 250 15.78 12.69 22.13
C HIS A 250 15.16 12.07 23.38
N MET A 251 14.75 10.81 23.29
CA MET A 251 14.39 10.05 24.48
C MET A 251 15.66 9.58 25.22
N GLN A 252 16.00 10.25 26.32
CA GLN A 252 17.20 10.00 27.13
C GLN A 252 17.19 8.59 27.71
N ASN A 253 16.05 8.17 28.26
CA ASN A 253 15.84 6.87 28.92
C ASN A 253 14.39 6.40 28.78
N ASN A 254 14.07 5.23 29.32
CA ASN A 254 12.74 4.59 29.17
C ASN A 254 11.62 5.20 30.03
N THR A 255 11.95 6.18 30.87
CA THR A 255 11.00 6.96 31.66
C THR A 255 10.94 8.42 31.24
N ASP A 256 11.70 8.79 30.22
CA ASP A 256 11.80 10.15 29.74
C ASP A 256 10.53 10.60 29.04
N ILE A 257 10.17 11.85 29.28
CA ILE A 257 8.97 12.50 28.76
C ILE A 257 9.35 13.91 28.33
N ASP A 258 8.89 14.31 27.16
CA ASP A 258 9.09 15.66 26.65
C ASP A 258 7.79 16.43 26.65
N GLU A 259 7.68 17.42 27.53
CA GLU A 259 6.49 18.26 27.66
C GLU A 259 6.60 19.54 26.82
N TYR A 260 5.63 19.72 25.92
CA TYR A 260 5.46 20.92 25.11
C TYR A 260 4.20 21.67 25.56
N LYS A 261 4.38 22.94 25.93
CA LYS A 261 3.28 23.86 26.19
C LYS A 261 2.89 24.56 24.89
N ILE A 262 1.63 24.46 24.50
CA ILE A 262 1.01 25.32 23.49
C ILE A 262 -0.07 26.20 24.14
N THR A 263 -0.25 27.41 23.62
CA THR A 263 -1.32 28.32 24.05
C THR A 263 -2.24 28.57 22.87
N LEU A 264 -3.49 28.12 22.98
CA LEU A 264 -4.50 28.28 21.95
C LEU A 264 -5.32 29.56 22.20
N PRO A 265 -5.33 30.55 21.29
CA PRO A 265 -5.97 31.85 21.51
C PRO A 265 -7.51 31.81 21.40
N ALA A 266 -8.05 30.86 20.65
CA ALA A 266 -9.48 30.65 20.43
C ALA A 266 -9.75 29.15 20.25
N ALA A 267 -11.00 28.71 20.33
CA ALA A 267 -11.28 27.29 20.10
C ALA A 267 -10.93 26.87 18.67
N ASP A 268 -10.17 25.78 18.52
CA ASP A 268 -9.68 25.27 17.23
C ASP A 268 -9.26 23.80 17.35
N THR A 269 -8.82 23.18 16.26
CA THR A 269 -8.21 21.85 16.27
C THR A 269 -6.71 21.94 16.54
N ILE A 270 -6.22 21.09 17.43
CA ILE A 270 -4.77 20.86 17.59
C ILE A 270 -4.42 19.56 16.88
N GLU A 271 -3.47 19.62 15.96
CA GLU A 271 -2.88 18.43 15.33
C GLU A 271 -1.41 18.29 15.74
N ILE A 272 -1.02 17.08 16.14
CA ILE A 272 0.35 16.73 16.51
C ILE A 272 0.82 15.66 15.52
N VAL A 273 1.98 15.88 14.92
CA VAL A 273 2.60 14.91 14.01
C VAL A 273 4.02 14.67 14.48
N LEU A 274 4.37 13.39 14.55
CA LEU A 274 5.66 12.92 15.03
C LEU A 274 6.40 12.25 13.87
N THR A 275 7.73 12.24 13.94
CA THR A 275 8.56 11.52 12.99
C THR A 275 9.76 10.96 13.73
N ALA A 276 10.09 9.68 13.52
CA ALA A 276 11.27 9.09 14.13
C ALA A 276 12.53 9.56 13.38
N LYS A 277 13.54 9.99 14.14
CA LYS A 277 14.77 10.58 13.63
C LYS A 277 15.98 9.97 14.33
N ARG A 278 17.16 10.18 13.74
CA ARG A 278 18.43 9.83 14.37
C ARG A 278 19.53 10.79 13.95
N GLU A 279 20.55 10.85 14.78
CA GLU A 279 21.84 11.42 14.40
C GLU A 279 22.53 10.48 13.41
N GLY A 280 23.10 11.07 12.36
CA GLY A 280 23.89 10.33 11.39
C GLY A 280 24.91 11.22 10.72
N THR A 281 25.59 10.67 9.73
CA THR A 281 26.53 11.40 8.90
C THR A 281 26.14 11.30 7.44
N ASN A 282 26.20 12.42 6.73
CA ASN A 282 25.99 12.45 5.30
C ASN A 282 27.07 11.60 4.59
N PRO A 283 26.70 10.63 3.73
CA PRO A 283 27.65 9.70 3.13
C PRO A 283 28.60 10.35 2.11
N VAL A 284 28.29 11.56 1.64
CA VAL A 284 29.10 12.30 0.65
C VAL A 284 30.02 13.31 1.34
N THR A 285 29.49 14.08 2.30
CA THR A 285 30.24 15.19 2.93
C THR A 285 30.85 14.83 4.28
N SER A 286 30.48 13.68 4.86
CA SER A 286 30.82 13.29 6.25
C SER A 286 30.34 14.28 7.32
N ALA A 287 29.51 15.26 6.96
CA ALA A 287 28.92 16.20 7.89
C ALA A 287 27.85 15.49 8.74
N TRP A 288 27.70 15.93 9.99
CA TRP A 288 26.57 15.50 10.83
C TRP A 288 25.24 15.86 10.15
N GLU A 289 24.26 14.97 10.25
CA GLU A 289 22.95 15.11 9.62
C GLU A 289 21.83 14.56 10.52
N TRP A 290 20.71 15.27 10.56
CA TRP A 290 19.48 14.82 11.22
C TRP A 290 18.66 13.93 10.28
N GLN A 291 18.88 12.63 10.38
CA GLN A 291 18.40 11.65 9.40
C GLN A 291 17.08 11.01 9.80
N TRP A 292 16.41 10.41 8.83
CA TRP A 292 15.28 9.52 9.08
C TRP A 292 15.74 8.28 9.85
N ALA A 293 15.01 7.93 10.91
CA ALA A 293 15.14 6.63 11.56
C ALA A 293 14.04 5.66 11.06
N ALA A 294 14.10 4.41 11.53
CA ALA A 294 13.01 3.48 11.32
C ALA A 294 11.74 4.05 11.96
N GLN A 295 10.66 4.19 11.19
CA GLN A 295 9.41 4.75 11.72
C GLN A 295 8.66 3.79 12.64
N SER A 296 9.15 2.56 12.75
CA SER A 296 8.81 1.61 13.81
C SER A 296 9.45 1.95 15.16
N ASN A 297 10.33 2.96 15.26
CA ASN A 297 10.66 3.56 16.54
C ASN A 297 9.45 4.38 17.01
N GLY A 298 8.80 3.93 18.08
CA GLY A 298 7.50 4.45 18.49
C GLY A 298 7.59 5.74 19.29
N TYR A 299 6.90 6.79 18.83
CA TYR A 299 6.71 8.05 19.55
C TYR A 299 5.24 8.45 19.54
N TYR A 300 4.72 8.95 20.66
CA TYR A 300 3.31 9.31 20.77
C TYR A 300 3.06 10.35 21.87
N PRO A 301 1.98 11.14 21.77
CA PRO A 301 1.48 11.96 22.87
C PRO A 301 0.92 11.07 23.98
N SER A 302 1.78 10.72 24.92
CA SER A 302 1.51 9.85 26.06
C SER A 302 0.52 10.47 27.07
N ALA A 303 0.51 11.80 27.18
CA ALA A 303 -0.49 12.56 27.91
C ALA A 303 -0.74 13.92 27.25
N VAL A 304 -1.94 14.47 27.48
CA VAL A 304 -2.33 15.81 27.03
C VAL A 304 -3.09 16.47 28.17
N TRP A 305 -2.51 17.47 28.83
CA TRP A 305 -3.13 18.13 29.97
C TRP A 305 -3.77 19.46 29.58
N TYR A 306 -5.01 19.66 29.99
CA TYR A 306 -5.74 20.93 29.87
C TYR A 306 -6.60 21.15 31.11
N GLY A 307 -6.43 22.30 31.78
CA GLY A 307 -7.19 22.62 33.01
C GLY A 307 -7.06 21.56 34.12
N GLY A 308 -5.91 20.87 34.21
CA GLY A 308 -5.67 19.78 35.17
C GLY A 308 -6.27 18.42 34.81
N THR A 309 -6.90 18.27 33.63
CA THR A 309 -7.45 17.01 33.14
C THR A 309 -6.56 16.44 32.03
N ASN A 310 -6.24 15.15 32.10
CA ASN A 310 -5.57 14.45 31.01
C ASN A 310 -6.60 14.01 29.95
N LEU A 311 -6.44 14.51 28.74
CA LEU A 311 -7.31 14.31 27.59
C LEU A 311 -6.89 13.14 26.69
N ALA A 312 -5.77 12.47 26.96
CA ALA A 312 -5.21 11.44 26.09
C ALA A 312 -6.16 10.24 25.87
N SER A 313 -6.87 9.81 26.92
CA SER A 313 -7.83 8.69 26.82
C SER A 313 -9.19 9.10 26.26
N THR A 314 -9.60 10.36 26.43
CA THR A 314 -10.97 10.84 26.16
C THR A 314 -11.12 11.62 24.86
N THR A 315 -10.26 12.62 24.63
CA THR A 315 -10.44 13.60 23.54
C THR A 315 -9.43 13.44 22.42
N LEU A 316 -8.18 13.06 22.75
CA LEU A 316 -7.13 12.83 21.76
C LEU A 316 -7.51 11.67 20.83
N LYS A 317 -7.38 11.85 19.53
CA LYS A 317 -7.71 10.84 18.51
C LYS A 317 -6.51 10.55 17.64
N ALA A 318 -6.34 9.29 17.23
CA ALA A 318 -5.41 8.94 16.16
C ALA A 318 -6.16 8.98 14.84
N TYR A 319 -5.58 9.62 13.83
CA TYR A 319 -6.05 9.65 12.45
C TYR A 319 -5.00 9.03 11.53
N THR A 320 -5.43 8.11 10.67
CA THR A 320 -4.58 7.38 9.72
C THR A 320 -5.18 7.42 8.32
N ALA A 321 -4.40 7.07 7.30
CA ALA A 321 -4.82 7.07 5.90
C ALA A 321 -5.76 5.91 5.51
N THR A 322 -6.57 5.43 6.46
CA THR A 322 -7.32 4.17 6.37
C THR A 322 -8.81 4.38 6.16
N THR A 323 -9.24 5.60 5.83
CA THR A 323 -10.64 5.91 5.55
C THR A 323 -10.72 6.49 4.16
N VAL A 324 -11.28 5.76 3.21
CA VAL A 324 -11.24 6.11 1.79
C VAL A 324 -12.64 6.15 1.23
N ASP A 325 -12.99 7.30 0.67
CA ASP A 325 -14.16 7.46 -0.19
C ASP A 325 -13.69 7.74 -1.62
N TYR A 326 -14.18 6.94 -2.56
CA TYR A 326 -13.82 7.06 -3.97
C TYR A 326 -14.85 7.89 -4.72
N VAL A 327 -14.54 8.20 -5.98
CA VAL A 327 -15.55 8.75 -6.87
C VAL A 327 -16.64 7.70 -7.14
N ASN A 328 -17.84 8.16 -7.45
CA ASN A 328 -18.91 7.23 -7.82
C ASN A 328 -18.66 6.65 -9.21
N HIS A 329 -18.37 5.36 -9.26
CA HIS A 329 -18.28 4.55 -10.45
C HIS A 329 -19.64 4.39 -11.13
N THR A 330 -19.65 4.55 -12.44
CA THR A 330 -20.84 4.48 -13.31
C THR A 330 -20.77 3.36 -14.34
N GLY A 331 -19.62 2.67 -14.46
CA GLY A 331 -19.43 1.57 -15.38
C GLY A 331 -20.13 0.27 -14.94
N SER A 332 -20.35 -0.61 -15.91
CA SER A 332 -21.04 -1.88 -15.67
C SER A 332 -20.27 -2.77 -14.69
N GLY A 333 -20.92 -3.18 -13.60
CA GLY A 333 -20.33 -4.06 -12.58
C GLY A 333 -19.20 -3.43 -11.75
N GLU A 334 -18.97 -2.13 -11.89
CA GLU A 334 -18.01 -1.39 -11.06
C GLU A 334 -18.64 -1.12 -9.68
N ALA A 335 -17.94 -1.51 -8.62
CA ALA A 335 -18.47 -1.37 -7.26
C ALA A 335 -18.08 -0.01 -6.66
N ASN A 336 -18.98 0.56 -5.86
CA ASN A 336 -18.76 1.79 -5.08
C ASN A 336 -18.50 1.43 -3.61
N TYR A 337 -17.37 0.79 -3.35
CA TYR A 337 -16.97 0.42 -1.99
C TYR A 337 -16.26 1.59 -1.32
N THR A 338 -16.47 1.76 -0.02
CA THR A 338 -15.66 2.65 0.83
C THR A 338 -14.84 1.83 1.80
N TRP A 339 -13.68 2.34 2.19
CA TRP A 339 -12.85 1.71 3.22
C TRP A 339 -12.85 2.54 4.50
N ASP A 340 -12.75 1.87 5.62
CA ASP A 340 -12.51 2.46 6.94
C ASP A 340 -11.43 1.65 7.66
N TYR A 341 -10.99 2.14 8.83
CA TYR A 341 -9.88 1.55 9.57
C TYR A 341 -10.07 0.05 9.91
N THR A 342 -11.30 -0.47 9.91
CA THR A 342 -11.57 -1.88 10.24
C THR A 342 -11.11 -2.86 9.16
N HIS A 343 -10.73 -2.34 7.99
CA HIS A 343 -10.28 -3.10 6.84
C HIS A 343 -8.76 -3.18 6.73
N PHE A 344 -8.00 -2.52 7.62
CA PHE A 344 -6.54 -2.43 7.57
C PHE A 344 -5.91 -2.90 8.87
N HIS A 345 -4.66 -3.35 8.78
CA HIS A 345 -3.90 -3.73 9.95
C HIS A 345 -3.38 -2.51 10.74
N PRO A 346 -3.36 -2.55 12.09
CA PRO A 346 -4.05 -3.48 12.99
C PRO A 346 -5.49 -3.02 13.29
N VAL A 347 -6.42 -3.96 13.46
CA VAL A 347 -7.83 -3.65 13.79
C VAL A 347 -8.27 -3.98 15.23
N ASP A 348 -7.66 -4.98 15.88
CA ASP A 348 -8.08 -5.43 17.21
C ASP A 348 -6.96 -6.14 17.99
N ALA A 349 -7.28 -6.79 19.11
CA ALA A 349 -6.29 -7.47 19.97
C ALA A 349 -5.76 -8.80 19.41
N ALA A 350 -6.35 -9.33 18.33
CA ALA A 350 -5.86 -10.50 17.60
C ALA A 350 -5.07 -10.11 16.35
N ASP A 351 -5.10 -8.83 15.96
CA ASP A 351 -4.45 -8.28 14.79
C ASP A 351 -3.30 -7.32 15.18
N TYR A 352 -2.12 -7.56 14.64
CA TYR A 352 -0.90 -6.88 15.05
C TYR A 352 0.08 -6.78 13.90
N LEU A 353 0.92 -5.76 13.92
CA LEU A 353 1.99 -5.64 12.92
C LEU A 353 3.16 -6.55 13.31
N GLY A 354 3.46 -7.49 12.43
CA GLY A 354 4.70 -8.23 12.41
C GLY A 354 5.85 -7.36 11.92
N ASP A 355 7.08 -7.77 12.22
CA ASP A 355 8.29 -7.01 11.89
C ASP A 355 8.76 -7.11 10.45
N GLY A 356 7.99 -7.77 9.59
CA GLY A 356 8.50 -8.22 8.30
C GLY A 356 9.81 -9.01 8.45
N GLY A 357 10.17 -9.48 9.66
CA GLY A 357 11.29 -10.39 9.85
C GLY A 357 12.11 -10.43 11.15
N SER A 358 12.07 -9.49 12.09
CA SER A 358 13.08 -9.42 13.17
C SER A 358 12.78 -10.13 14.50
N THR A 359 11.55 -10.52 14.83
CA THR A 359 11.21 -11.12 16.13
C THR A 359 9.95 -12.00 16.16
N GLU A 360 8.99 -11.88 15.23
CA GLU A 360 7.91 -12.87 15.02
C GLU A 360 7.41 -12.92 13.56
N GLY A 361 8.30 -13.18 12.60
CA GLY A 361 7.87 -13.57 11.25
C GLY A 361 8.72 -13.08 10.08
N GLY A 362 9.94 -13.63 9.92
CA GLY A 362 10.47 -13.88 8.58
C GLY A 362 11.39 -12.85 7.90
N TYR A 363 12.63 -12.71 8.41
CA TYR A 363 13.80 -12.54 7.53
C TYR A 363 14.10 -13.84 6.73
N GLN A 364 13.30 -14.88 6.96
CA GLN A 364 13.30 -16.17 6.32
C GLN A 364 12.17 -16.28 5.28
N ASP A 365 12.26 -17.31 4.45
CA ASP A 365 11.28 -17.75 3.44
C ASP A 365 9.90 -18.07 4.08
N GLN A 366 9.14 -17.04 4.46
CA GLN A 366 7.89 -17.16 5.24
C GLN A 366 6.83 -16.13 4.81
N LEU A 367 5.55 -16.43 4.95
CA LEU A 367 4.47 -15.46 4.74
C LEU A 367 4.46 -14.38 5.85
N VAL A 368 4.16 -13.14 5.47
CA VAL A 368 4.11 -11.94 6.31
C VAL A 368 2.81 -11.15 6.09
N PRO A 369 1.64 -11.75 6.39
CA PRO A 369 0.35 -11.15 6.06
C PRO A 369 0.04 -9.88 6.85
N ASN A 370 0.60 -9.72 8.04
CA ASN A 370 0.35 -8.55 8.89
C ASN A 370 1.58 -7.65 8.94
N THR A 371 2.10 -7.24 7.78
CA THR A 371 3.18 -6.25 7.73
C THR A 371 2.60 -4.86 7.49
N LYS A 372 3.45 -3.85 7.61
CA LYS A 372 3.17 -2.49 7.13
C LYS A 372 4.34 -2.01 6.28
N TRP A 373 4.49 -2.61 5.10
CA TRP A 373 5.62 -2.35 4.21
C TRP A 373 5.23 -1.36 3.10
N PHE A 374 4.06 -1.53 2.50
CA PHE A 374 3.64 -0.78 1.32
C PHE A 374 2.26 -0.16 1.55
N GLY A 375 2.14 1.16 1.48
CA GLY A 375 0.86 1.85 1.66
C GLY A 375 0.14 1.44 2.96
N MET A 376 -1.19 1.33 2.88
CA MET A 376 -2.05 0.76 3.92
C MET A 376 -2.36 -0.70 3.58
N ASP A 377 -1.71 -1.61 4.32
CA ASP A 377 -1.90 -3.06 4.17
C ASP A 377 -3.30 -3.48 4.65
N PHE A 378 -4.03 -4.16 3.77
CA PHE A 378 -5.36 -4.67 4.04
C PHE A 378 -5.32 -5.82 5.04
N ASN A 379 -6.28 -5.84 5.95
CA ASN A 379 -6.56 -7.03 6.73
C ASN A 379 -7.29 -8.07 5.87
N THR A 380 -6.52 -8.92 5.20
CA THR A 380 -7.04 -9.98 4.32
C THR A 380 -7.77 -11.11 5.07
N TYR A 381 -7.65 -11.18 6.40
CA TYR A 381 -8.51 -12.03 7.24
C TYR A 381 -9.94 -11.49 7.37
N ASN A 382 -10.15 -10.19 7.14
CA ASN A 382 -11.47 -9.58 7.16
C ASN A 382 -12.30 -10.07 5.96
N SER A 383 -13.45 -10.68 6.23
CA SER A 383 -14.32 -11.26 5.19
C SER A 383 -14.85 -10.23 4.20
N THR A 384 -15.02 -8.97 4.60
CA THR A 384 -15.41 -7.85 3.72
C THR A 384 -14.29 -7.54 2.74
N VAL A 385 -13.05 -7.39 3.22
CA VAL A 385 -11.86 -7.21 2.36
C VAL A 385 -11.77 -8.37 1.36
N ALA A 386 -11.79 -9.60 1.87
CA ALA A 386 -11.63 -10.78 1.04
C ALA A 386 -12.73 -10.89 -0.03
N THR A 387 -13.98 -10.59 0.32
CA THR A 387 -15.10 -10.61 -0.62
C THR A 387 -14.98 -9.53 -1.69
N ARG A 388 -14.59 -8.31 -1.33
CA ARG A 388 -14.48 -7.20 -2.27
C ARG A 388 -13.35 -7.42 -3.28
N LEU A 389 -12.18 -7.91 -2.83
CA LEU A 389 -11.07 -8.25 -3.72
C LEU A 389 -11.41 -9.42 -4.67
N LYS A 390 -12.19 -10.40 -4.18
CA LYS A 390 -12.75 -11.47 -5.02
C LYS A 390 -13.73 -10.97 -6.08
N ASN A 391 -14.62 -10.06 -5.70
CA ASN A 391 -15.57 -9.43 -6.62
C ASN A 391 -14.83 -8.62 -7.69
N TRP A 392 -13.78 -7.90 -7.31
CA TRP A 392 -12.93 -7.17 -8.24
C TRP A 392 -12.25 -8.10 -9.25
N GLY A 393 -11.62 -9.19 -8.80
CA GLY A 393 -11.05 -10.21 -9.68
C GLY A 393 -12.08 -10.79 -10.66
N SER A 394 -13.26 -11.15 -10.16
CA SER A 394 -14.37 -11.65 -10.99
C SER A 394 -14.85 -10.62 -12.02
N TRP A 395 -14.86 -9.33 -11.67
CA TRP A 395 -15.21 -8.24 -12.57
C TRP A 395 -14.14 -8.01 -13.65
N LEU A 396 -12.86 -8.04 -13.30
CA LEU A 396 -11.75 -8.00 -14.26
C LEU A 396 -11.86 -9.15 -15.28
N THR A 397 -12.25 -10.35 -14.82
CA THR A 397 -12.40 -11.51 -15.72
C THR A 397 -13.65 -11.39 -16.59
N SER A 398 -14.81 -11.15 -15.97
CA SER A 398 -16.12 -11.29 -16.63
C SER A 398 -16.51 -10.08 -17.47
N THR A 399 -16.13 -8.89 -17.02
CA THR A 399 -16.57 -7.63 -17.61
C THR A 399 -15.46 -6.95 -18.39
N VAL A 400 -14.24 -6.94 -17.85
CA VAL A 400 -13.10 -6.29 -18.52
C VAL A 400 -12.52 -7.21 -19.60
N GLY A 401 -12.43 -8.51 -19.31
CA GLY A 401 -12.01 -9.53 -20.27
C GLY A 401 -10.55 -9.99 -20.12
N PHE A 402 -9.94 -9.84 -18.94
CA PHE A 402 -8.64 -10.46 -18.68
C PHE A 402 -8.75 -11.99 -18.61
N ASP A 403 -7.71 -12.69 -19.06
CA ASP A 403 -7.69 -14.15 -19.19
C ASP A 403 -6.97 -14.86 -18.04
N GLY A 404 -6.23 -14.12 -17.22
CA GLY A 404 -5.36 -14.62 -16.16
C GLY A 404 -4.70 -13.48 -15.41
N TYR A 405 -3.86 -13.80 -14.44
CA TYR A 405 -3.34 -12.82 -13.47
C TYR A 405 -1.92 -13.10 -13.02
N ARG A 406 -1.18 -12.04 -12.72
CA ARG A 406 0.04 -12.09 -11.90
C ARG A 406 -0.29 -11.45 -10.55
N LEU A 407 -0.07 -12.19 -9.46
CA LEU A 407 -0.28 -11.70 -8.10
C LEU A 407 1.01 -11.04 -7.59
N ASP A 408 0.91 -9.76 -7.21
CA ASP A 408 1.99 -9.03 -6.56
C ASP A 408 2.18 -9.46 -5.10
N PHE A 409 3.44 -9.55 -4.68
CA PHE A 409 3.86 -9.74 -3.29
C PHE A 409 3.05 -10.82 -2.53
N VAL A 410 3.12 -12.09 -2.97
CA VAL A 410 2.26 -13.15 -2.38
C VAL A 410 2.59 -13.54 -0.94
N ARG A 411 3.67 -13.00 -0.38
CA ARG A 411 3.96 -13.12 1.05
C ARG A 411 3.03 -12.25 1.91
N GLY A 412 2.40 -11.23 1.35
CA GLY A 412 1.52 -10.31 2.07
C GLY A 412 0.13 -10.86 2.43
N PHE A 413 -0.18 -12.12 2.12
CA PHE A 413 -1.49 -12.71 2.42
C PHE A 413 -1.40 -14.23 2.59
N GLN A 414 -2.46 -14.83 3.15
CA GLN A 414 -2.49 -16.25 3.50
C GLN A 414 -2.73 -17.12 2.25
N GLU A 415 -2.19 -18.34 2.21
CA GLU A 415 -2.43 -19.25 1.06
C GLU A 415 -3.92 -19.55 0.86
N SER A 416 -4.69 -19.63 1.97
CA SER A 416 -6.14 -19.83 1.93
C SER A 416 -6.87 -18.68 1.22
N PHE A 417 -6.45 -17.43 1.46
CA PHE A 417 -7.02 -16.27 0.78
C PHE A 417 -6.75 -16.33 -0.73
N VAL A 418 -5.51 -16.67 -1.13
CA VAL A 418 -5.16 -16.85 -2.54
C VAL A 418 -5.97 -17.96 -3.18
N ALA A 419 -6.09 -19.10 -2.52
CA ALA A 419 -6.86 -20.23 -3.02
C ALA A 419 -8.34 -19.85 -3.21
N ASP A 420 -8.93 -19.15 -2.25
CA ASP A 420 -10.30 -18.64 -2.36
C ASP A 420 -10.46 -17.61 -3.48
N TRP A 421 -9.49 -16.72 -3.65
CA TRP A 421 -9.50 -15.73 -4.72
C TRP A 421 -9.45 -16.39 -6.09
N VAL A 422 -8.52 -17.33 -6.30
CA VAL A 422 -8.37 -18.08 -7.55
C VAL A 422 -9.62 -18.91 -7.84
N ASN A 423 -10.17 -19.60 -6.84
CA ASN A 423 -11.36 -20.43 -7.02
C ASN A 423 -12.65 -19.64 -7.27
N ASN A 424 -12.69 -18.37 -6.89
CA ASN A 424 -13.82 -17.47 -7.15
C ASN A 424 -13.87 -16.97 -8.60
N MET A 425 -12.76 -17.05 -9.34
CA MET A 425 -12.72 -16.53 -10.71
C MET A 425 -13.56 -17.38 -11.68
N PRO A 426 -14.23 -16.75 -12.67
CA PRO A 426 -14.90 -17.47 -13.74
C PRO A 426 -13.92 -18.37 -14.51
N LYS A 427 -14.26 -19.64 -14.65
CA LYS A 427 -13.46 -20.65 -15.36
C LYS A 427 -13.47 -20.46 -16.88
N ILE A 428 -12.44 -20.96 -17.55
CA ILE A 428 -12.44 -21.17 -19.01
C ILE A 428 -12.93 -22.61 -19.26
N GLY A 429 -14.21 -22.76 -19.62
CA GLY A 429 -14.85 -24.07 -19.62
C GLY A 429 -14.84 -24.68 -18.21
N SER A 430 -14.15 -25.79 -18.02
CA SER A 430 -13.93 -26.41 -16.69
C SER A 430 -12.59 -26.07 -16.04
N ALA A 431 -11.68 -25.39 -16.76
CA ALA A 431 -10.33 -25.10 -16.31
C ALA A 431 -10.24 -23.77 -15.54
N GLN A 432 -9.36 -23.71 -14.54
CA GLN A 432 -9.05 -22.46 -13.87
C GLN A 432 -8.27 -21.50 -14.78
N ARG A 433 -8.39 -20.20 -14.48
CA ARG A 433 -7.60 -19.15 -15.14
C ARG A 433 -6.12 -19.34 -14.83
N PHE A 434 -5.24 -18.94 -15.76
CA PHE A 434 -3.81 -18.92 -15.49
C PHE A 434 -3.50 -17.88 -14.42
N VAL A 435 -2.78 -18.28 -13.38
CA VAL A 435 -2.29 -17.37 -12.33
C VAL A 435 -0.85 -17.68 -12.02
N VAL A 436 -0.01 -16.65 -12.00
CA VAL A 436 1.36 -16.70 -11.51
C VAL A 436 1.49 -15.72 -10.33
N ALA A 437 2.41 -15.97 -9.42
CA ALA A 437 2.56 -15.23 -8.19
C ALA A 437 4.02 -14.81 -8.02
N GLU A 438 4.27 -13.54 -7.68
CA GLU A 438 5.61 -13.11 -7.29
C GLU A 438 5.86 -13.40 -5.83
N TYR A 439 6.82 -14.29 -5.59
CA TYR A 439 7.39 -14.51 -4.28
C TYR A 439 8.66 -13.66 -4.12
N PHE A 440 8.53 -12.48 -3.47
CA PHE A 440 9.63 -11.53 -3.29
C PHE A 440 10.24 -11.61 -1.88
N THR A 441 11.57 -11.62 -1.80
CA THR A 441 12.31 -11.40 -0.55
C THR A 441 13.44 -10.39 -0.80
N GLY A 442 13.64 -9.48 0.16
CA GLY A 442 14.73 -8.50 0.13
C GLY A 442 16.10 -9.09 0.51
N TYR A 443 16.14 -10.37 0.89
CA TYR A 443 17.39 -11.06 1.23
C TYR A 443 18.01 -11.70 -0.03
N LYS A 444 19.32 -11.50 -0.22
CA LYS A 444 20.09 -12.08 -1.33
C LYS A 444 20.83 -13.34 -0.91
#